data_AF-A0A4P6GTN8-F1
#
_entry.id   AF-A0A4P6GTN8-F1
#
_cell.length_a   1.000
_cell.length_b   1.000
_cell.length_c   1.000
_cell.angle_alpha   90.00
_cell.angle_beta   90.00
_cell.angle_gamma   90.00
#
_symmetry.space_group_name_H-M   'P 1'
#
loop_
_entity.id
_entity.type
_entity.pdbx_description
1 polymer ?
#
loop_
_entity_poly.entity_id
_entity_poly.type
_entity_poly.pdbx_seq_one_letter_code
_entity_poly.pdbx_strand_id
1 'polypeptide(L)'
;MRRHGALWLTGLAAAVLLLHAWALEGLGGARPDAPLPAAAPGRSVWALASPAGASLAPPVLLASAETTVTLPVLEALAAARAAPPAPSVRPVEVAPSRRRAVADAELSALEAKDEAAPAALPDDLLLAVATTAPAAAATGGDAAPPTYRTRIPAAARVDYRLSRGAITGSGEIDWRPQGSGYVLRLEGRVPIIGTLITQTSRGGFDAAGLAPERYTDKRLRRAEQAASFQRGAGVISFSGQSPEQPVTPGVQDRLSVMLQLAAIANAWPKPPPAGEHFLIRVVGARGDAHVWSLRFEGLQSVDTPAGSVRALRFLREPEGPQDTRAEFWLDPARQYLPVRARLTDGSSDAFELLRVN
;
A
#
# COMPACT_ATOMS: atom_id res chain seq x y z
N MET A 1 -20.11 -25.71 -59.68
CA MET A 1 -20.12 -24.31 -59.18
C MET A 1 -19.23 -24.07 -57.94
N ARG A 2 -18.09 -24.76 -57.76
CA ARG A 2 -17.17 -24.56 -56.60
C ARG A 2 -15.78 -23.99 -56.96
N ARG A 3 -15.50 -23.72 -58.24
CA ARG A 3 -14.18 -23.22 -58.70
C ARG A 3 -14.03 -21.70 -58.68
N HIS A 4 -15.13 -20.94 -58.59
CA HIS A 4 -15.07 -19.47 -58.59
C HIS A 4 -14.75 -18.85 -57.22
N GLY A 5 -15.05 -19.52 -56.12
CA GLY A 5 -14.76 -19.00 -54.76
C GLY A 5 -13.27 -19.04 -54.40
N ALA A 6 -12.52 -20.05 -54.88
CA ALA A 6 -11.10 -20.19 -54.58
C ALA A 6 -10.25 -19.09 -55.26
N LEU A 7 -10.62 -18.69 -56.48
CA LEU A 7 -9.91 -17.64 -57.23
C LEU A 7 -10.11 -16.24 -56.60
N TRP A 8 -11.26 -15.99 -55.98
CA TRP A 8 -11.54 -14.73 -55.28
C TRP A 8 -10.72 -14.59 -53.99
N LEU A 9 -10.59 -15.67 -53.22
CA LEU A 9 -9.80 -15.66 -51.98
C LEU A 9 -8.29 -15.49 -52.25
N THR A 10 -7.77 -16.10 -53.31
CA THR A 10 -6.38 -15.89 -53.72
C THR A 10 -6.12 -14.47 -54.21
N GLY A 11 -7.08 -13.87 -54.93
CA GLY A 11 -6.98 -12.48 -55.38
C GLY A 11 -6.96 -11.48 -54.21
N LEU A 12 -7.80 -11.71 -53.21
CA LEU A 12 -7.86 -10.88 -52.00
C LEU A 12 -6.55 -10.97 -51.20
N ALA A 13 -6.01 -12.18 -51.01
CA ALA A 13 -4.75 -12.38 -50.29
C ALA A 13 -3.57 -11.67 -51.00
N ALA A 14 -3.50 -11.74 -52.33
CA ALA A 14 -2.48 -11.05 -53.10
C ALA A 14 -2.60 -9.52 -53.00
N ALA A 15 -3.83 -8.98 -53.02
CA ALA A 15 -4.08 -7.55 -52.85
C ALA A 15 -3.67 -7.05 -51.45
N VAL A 16 -3.95 -7.82 -50.40
CA VAL A 16 -3.55 -7.49 -49.03
C VAL A 16 -2.02 -7.51 -48.88
N LEU A 17 -1.33 -8.48 -49.49
CA LEU A 17 0.13 -8.53 -49.46
C LEU A 17 0.78 -7.37 -50.22
N LEU A 18 0.22 -6.97 -51.37
CA LEU A 18 0.68 -5.78 -52.11
C LEU A 18 0.46 -4.48 -51.32
N LEU A 19 -0.66 -4.37 -50.59
CA LEU A 19 -0.92 -3.24 -49.70
C LEU A 19 0.10 -3.17 -48.55
N HIS A 20 0.44 -4.31 -47.95
CA HIS A 20 1.45 -4.37 -46.89
C HIS A 20 2.85 -4.03 -47.41
N ALA A 21 3.22 -4.50 -48.60
CA ALA A 21 4.50 -4.16 -49.22
C ALA A 21 4.61 -2.66 -49.51
N TRP A 22 3.55 -2.05 -50.07
CA TRP A 22 3.49 -0.61 -50.31
C TRP A 22 3.56 0.22 -49.02
N ALA A 23 2.88 -0.21 -47.96
CA ALA A 23 2.94 0.46 -46.66
C ALA A 23 4.34 0.38 -46.03
N LEU A 24 5.06 -0.74 -46.22
CA LEU A 24 6.42 -0.91 -45.71
C LEU A 24 7.45 -0.08 -46.51
N GLU A 25 7.26 0.08 -47.82
CA GLU A 25 8.10 0.98 -48.64
C GLU A 25 7.87 2.46 -48.31
N GLY A 26 6.65 2.84 -47.90
CA GLY A 26 6.32 4.20 -47.46
C GLY A 26 6.97 4.64 -46.14
N LEU A 27 7.46 3.71 -45.31
CA LEU A 27 8.13 4.01 -44.04
C LEU A 27 9.68 4.07 -44.14
N GLY A 28 10.26 3.87 -45.33
CA GLY A 28 11.72 3.86 -45.54
C GLY A 28 12.40 5.23 -45.67
N GLY A 29 11.65 6.34 -45.58
CA GLY A 29 12.10 7.68 -45.97
C GLY A 29 12.16 8.71 -44.84
N ALA A 30 12.70 8.37 -43.67
CA ALA A 30 13.07 9.38 -42.67
C ALA A 30 14.33 8.92 -41.92
N ARG A 31 15.50 9.22 -42.49
CA ARG A 31 16.75 9.20 -41.73
C ARG A 31 16.77 10.43 -40.82
N PRO A 32 16.79 10.29 -39.49
CA PRO A 32 17.20 11.40 -38.64
C PRO A 32 18.70 11.65 -38.85
N ASP A 33 19.04 12.87 -39.26
CA ASP A 33 20.42 13.35 -39.30
C ASP A 33 21.05 13.20 -37.91
N ALA A 34 22.17 12.47 -37.86
CA ALA A 34 22.98 12.32 -36.66
C ALA A 34 23.67 13.65 -36.35
N PRO A 35 23.50 14.25 -35.15
CA PRO A 35 24.31 15.38 -34.75
C PRO A 35 25.77 14.95 -34.54
N LEU A 36 26.70 15.73 -35.09
CA LEU A 36 28.15 15.60 -34.88
C LEU A 36 28.51 15.60 -33.38
N PRO A 37 29.57 14.87 -32.97
CA PRO A 37 29.94 14.74 -31.57
C PRO A 37 30.43 16.07 -30.99
N ALA A 38 29.66 16.63 -30.06
CA ALA A 38 30.13 17.71 -29.21
C ALA A 38 31.24 17.19 -28.29
N ALA A 39 32.34 17.94 -28.24
CA ALA A 39 33.51 17.67 -27.42
C ALA A 39 33.14 17.44 -25.95
N ALA A 40 33.67 16.38 -25.37
CA ALA A 40 33.47 15.98 -23.98
C ALA A 40 33.97 17.08 -23.01
N PRO A 41 33.15 17.53 -22.03
CA PRO A 41 33.69 18.22 -20.87
C PRO A 41 34.42 17.21 -19.97
N GLY A 42 35.67 17.55 -19.63
CA GLY A 42 36.61 16.70 -18.92
C GLY A 42 36.09 16.18 -17.58
N ARG A 43 36.35 14.90 -17.33
CA ARG A 43 36.20 14.26 -16.01
C ARG A 43 37.27 14.84 -15.09
N SER A 44 36.91 15.77 -14.22
CA SER A 44 37.73 16.10 -13.06
C SER A 44 37.67 14.95 -12.07
N VAL A 45 38.76 14.19 -11.97
CA VAL A 45 38.99 13.24 -10.90
C VAL A 45 39.42 14.05 -9.68
N TRP A 46 38.56 14.14 -8.66
CA TRP A 46 39.01 14.55 -7.34
C TRP A 46 39.85 13.42 -6.73
N ALA A 47 41.16 13.62 -6.72
CA ALA A 47 42.07 12.86 -5.88
C ALA A 47 41.78 13.22 -4.42
N LEU A 48 41.08 12.35 -3.69
CA LEU A 48 41.04 12.42 -2.25
C LEU A 48 42.42 12.02 -1.73
N ALA A 49 43.15 13.01 -1.23
CA ALA A 49 44.37 12.79 -0.47
C ALA A 49 44.04 11.94 0.77
N SER A 50 44.73 10.83 0.94
CA SER A 50 44.71 10.05 2.19
C SER A 50 45.51 10.80 3.25
N PRO A 51 44.95 11.14 4.42
CA PRO A 51 45.77 11.40 5.58
C PRO A 51 46.20 10.06 6.19
N ALA A 52 47.51 9.84 6.14
CA ALA A 52 48.20 8.77 6.85
C ALA A 52 48.01 8.88 8.36
N GLY A 53 47.91 7.70 9.00
CA GLY A 53 48.50 7.37 10.29
C GLY A 53 48.29 8.32 11.47
N ALA A 54 47.36 7.97 12.36
CA ALA A 54 47.53 8.22 13.78
C ALA A 54 47.44 6.88 14.55
N SER A 55 48.47 6.68 15.35
CA SER A 55 48.86 5.46 16.05
C SER A 55 47.83 4.97 17.08
N LEU A 56 47.80 3.64 17.22
CA LEU A 56 47.13 2.86 18.25
C LEU A 56 47.53 3.32 19.67
N ALA A 57 46.54 3.47 20.55
CA ALA A 57 46.71 3.40 21.99
C ALA A 57 45.99 2.14 22.52
N PRO A 58 46.57 1.40 23.47
CA PRO A 58 46.08 0.08 23.88
C PRO A 58 44.81 0.19 24.76
N PRO A 59 43.91 -0.81 24.74
CA PRO A 59 42.85 -0.89 25.72
C PRO A 59 43.41 -1.31 27.07
N VAL A 60 43.10 -0.52 28.10
CA VAL A 60 43.30 -0.89 29.50
C VAL A 60 42.36 -2.06 29.82
N LEU A 61 42.97 -3.19 30.19
CA LEU A 61 42.28 -4.31 30.84
C LEU A 61 41.77 -3.83 32.21
N LEU A 62 40.45 -3.85 32.41
CA LEU A 62 39.86 -3.88 33.74
C LEU A 62 39.00 -5.14 33.87
N ALA A 63 39.62 -6.07 34.61
CA ALA A 63 39.08 -7.14 35.44
C ALA A 63 37.61 -7.53 35.28
N SER A 64 37.43 -8.81 34.96
CA SER A 64 36.25 -9.62 35.23
C SER A 64 35.72 -9.39 36.64
N ALA A 65 34.45 -9.00 36.73
CA ALA A 65 33.60 -9.36 37.85
C ALA A 65 32.57 -10.36 37.32
N GLU A 66 32.70 -11.60 37.76
CA GLU A 66 31.68 -12.61 37.61
C GLU A 66 30.40 -12.12 38.30
N THR A 67 29.29 -12.07 37.57
CA THR A 67 27.97 -12.02 38.20
C THR A 67 27.06 -12.95 37.42
N THR A 68 26.78 -14.06 38.08
CA THR A 68 25.89 -15.14 37.70
C THR A 68 24.49 -14.58 37.45
N VAL A 69 24.06 -14.51 36.18
CA VAL A 69 22.65 -14.24 35.85
C VAL A 69 21.91 -15.58 35.83
N THR A 70 21.34 -15.94 36.97
CA THR A 70 20.29 -16.96 37.05
C THR A 70 19.07 -16.50 36.25
N LEU A 71 18.66 -17.30 35.27
CA LEU A 71 17.43 -17.17 34.49
C LEU A 71 16.22 -17.63 35.32
N PRO A 72 15.19 -16.82 35.59
CA PRO A 72 13.91 -17.33 36.07
C PRO A 72 12.79 -16.82 35.16
N VAL A 73 12.68 -17.36 33.94
CA VAL A 73 11.59 -17.01 33.00
C VAL A 73 10.81 -18.25 32.52
N LEU A 74 11.02 -19.41 33.13
CA LEU A 74 10.25 -20.61 32.76
C LEU A 74 9.29 -21.15 33.84
N GLU A 75 9.22 -20.54 35.02
CA GLU A 75 8.34 -21.03 36.11
C GLU A 75 7.07 -20.19 36.34
N ALA A 76 6.98 -18.98 35.76
CA ALA A 76 5.81 -18.10 35.92
C ALA A 76 4.64 -18.39 34.96
N LEU A 77 4.76 -19.38 34.07
CA LEU A 77 3.69 -19.78 33.13
C LEU A 77 2.99 -21.11 33.49
N ALA A 78 3.39 -21.77 34.59
CA ALA A 78 2.76 -23.02 35.05
C ALA A 78 1.76 -22.82 36.21
N ALA A 79 1.66 -21.63 36.82
CA ALA A 79 0.85 -21.38 38.02
C ALA A 79 -0.44 -20.57 37.79
N ALA A 80 -0.94 -20.47 36.56
CA ALA A 80 -2.27 -19.89 36.25
C ALA A 80 -3.30 -20.97 35.86
N ARG A 81 -3.09 -22.21 36.34
CA ARG A 81 -3.99 -23.35 36.14
C ARG A 81 -4.55 -23.84 37.47
N ALA A 82 -5.16 -22.94 38.24
CA ALA A 82 -6.04 -23.29 39.36
C ALA A 82 -6.83 -22.05 39.81
N ALA A 83 -8.05 -21.88 39.29
CA ALA A 83 -9.07 -21.03 39.91
C ALA A 83 -10.42 -21.79 39.91
N PRO A 84 -11.17 -21.78 41.03
CA PRO A 84 -12.31 -22.67 41.28
C PRO A 84 -13.57 -22.28 40.48
N PRO A 85 -14.53 -23.23 40.28
CA PRO A 85 -15.76 -22.96 39.53
C PRO A 85 -16.73 -22.08 40.32
N ALA A 86 -17.21 -21.01 39.68
CA ALA A 86 -18.33 -20.21 40.17
C ALA A 86 -19.69 -20.90 39.88
N PRO A 87 -20.72 -20.67 40.71
CA PRO A 87 -21.91 -21.52 40.76
C PRO A 87 -22.88 -21.36 39.58
N SER A 88 -23.57 -22.47 39.29
CA SER A 88 -24.60 -22.66 38.27
C SER A 88 -25.74 -21.65 38.37
N VAL A 89 -25.97 -20.90 37.30
CA VAL A 89 -27.23 -20.17 37.07
C VAL A 89 -28.15 -21.07 36.25
N ARG A 90 -29.35 -21.32 36.78
CA ARG A 90 -30.38 -22.17 36.18
C ARG A 90 -30.89 -21.56 34.85
N PRO A 91 -31.17 -22.36 33.82
CA PRO A 91 -31.83 -21.87 32.61
C PRO A 91 -33.28 -21.49 32.92
N VAL A 92 -33.68 -20.26 32.56
CA VAL A 92 -35.08 -19.91 32.39
C VAL A 92 -35.51 -20.40 31.01
N GLU A 93 -36.42 -21.36 31.02
CA GLU A 93 -37.09 -21.93 29.87
C GLU A 93 -38.08 -20.90 29.30
N VAL A 94 -37.86 -20.46 28.07
CA VAL A 94 -38.84 -19.68 27.30
C VAL A 94 -39.41 -20.59 26.22
N ALA A 95 -40.67 -20.95 26.39
CA ALA A 95 -41.44 -21.81 25.51
C ALA A 95 -41.60 -21.22 24.09
N PRO A 96 -41.64 -22.06 23.04
CA PRO A 96 -41.83 -21.61 21.67
C PRO A 96 -43.31 -21.31 21.38
N SER A 97 -43.60 -20.07 20.97
CA SER A 97 -44.89 -19.70 20.40
C SER A 97 -45.06 -20.28 18.99
N ARG A 98 -45.87 -21.33 18.87
CA ARG A 98 -46.51 -21.76 17.63
C ARG A 98 -47.36 -20.62 17.05
N ARG A 99 -47.17 -20.29 15.77
CA ARG A 99 -48.29 -20.06 14.84
C ARG A 99 -47.89 -20.25 13.37
N ARG A 100 -48.38 -21.37 12.83
CA ARG A 100 -48.99 -21.56 11.50
C ARG A 100 -48.09 -21.52 10.26
N ALA A 101 -47.72 -22.72 9.84
CA ALA A 101 -47.47 -23.06 8.45
C ALA A 101 -48.77 -22.93 7.62
N VAL A 102 -48.62 -22.43 6.40
CA VAL A 102 -49.50 -22.70 5.26
C VAL A 102 -48.57 -23.27 4.18
N ALA A 103 -48.72 -24.56 3.92
CA ALA A 103 -48.33 -25.23 2.68
C ALA A 103 -49.36 -24.83 1.61
N ASP A 104 -49.18 -24.90 0.30
CA ASP A 104 -48.41 -25.79 -0.58
C ASP A 104 -48.47 -25.22 -2.01
N ALA A 105 -47.71 -25.85 -2.92
CA ALA A 105 -47.91 -25.91 -4.38
C ALA A 105 -47.50 -24.68 -5.23
N GLU A 106 -46.82 -24.79 -6.38
CA GLU A 106 -46.53 -25.94 -7.23
C GLU A 106 -45.44 -25.63 -8.29
N LEU A 107 -44.67 -26.67 -8.60
CA LEU A 107 -44.12 -27.12 -9.89
C LEU A 107 -43.52 -26.19 -10.98
N SER A 108 -42.31 -26.60 -11.37
CA SER A 108 -41.83 -26.92 -12.72
C SER A 108 -41.45 -25.85 -13.74
N ALA A 109 -40.15 -25.92 -14.04
CA ALA A 109 -39.53 -26.08 -15.36
C ALA A 109 -39.60 -24.92 -16.36
N LEU A 110 -38.42 -24.47 -16.80
CA LEU A 110 -37.99 -24.51 -18.20
C LEU A 110 -36.45 -24.45 -18.27
N GLU A 111 -35.88 -25.43 -18.95
CA GLU A 111 -34.49 -25.53 -19.38
C GLU A 111 -34.18 -24.61 -20.59
N ALA A 112 -32.86 -24.48 -20.84
CA ALA A 112 -32.15 -23.95 -22.01
C ALA A 112 -32.07 -22.41 -22.12
N LYS A 113 -30.95 -21.81 -22.47
CA LYS A 113 -29.87 -22.26 -23.34
C LYS A 113 -28.59 -21.47 -23.04
N ASP A 114 -27.49 -22.20 -22.95
CA ASP A 114 -26.12 -21.70 -22.95
C ASP A 114 -25.81 -21.07 -24.32
N GLU A 115 -25.42 -19.80 -24.33
CA GLU A 115 -24.74 -19.18 -25.47
C GLU A 115 -23.78 -18.11 -24.94
N ALA A 116 -22.58 -18.58 -24.58
CA ALA A 116 -21.43 -17.77 -24.23
C ALA A 116 -21.02 -16.88 -25.41
N ALA A 117 -21.40 -15.60 -25.35
CA ALA A 117 -20.72 -14.51 -26.04
C ALA A 117 -19.60 -13.98 -25.11
N PRO A 118 -18.42 -13.60 -25.63
CA PRO A 118 -17.33 -13.13 -24.79
C PRO A 118 -17.75 -11.82 -24.12
N ALA A 119 -17.84 -11.85 -22.80
CA ALA A 119 -18.03 -10.65 -21.99
C ALA A 119 -16.89 -9.68 -22.29
N ALA A 120 -17.19 -8.62 -23.02
CA ALA A 120 -16.35 -7.43 -23.04
C ALA A 120 -16.19 -6.94 -21.60
N LEU A 121 -14.95 -6.67 -21.21
CA LEU A 121 -14.62 -6.11 -19.91
C LEU A 121 -15.47 -4.84 -19.70
N PRO A 122 -16.23 -4.71 -18.59
CA PRO A 122 -16.80 -3.42 -18.26
C PRO A 122 -15.67 -2.41 -18.05
N ASP A 123 -15.77 -1.23 -18.67
CA ASP A 123 -14.82 -0.12 -18.52
C ASP A 123 -14.75 0.42 -17.07
N ASP A 124 -15.56 -0.12 -16.16
CA ASP A 124 -15.63 0.21 -14.73
C ASP A 124 -14.45 -0.32 -13.89
N LEU A 125 -13.45 -0.97 -14.49
CA LEU A 125 -12.13 -1.18 -13.86
C LEU A 125 -11.34 0.13 -13.72
N LEU A 126 -11.84 1.23 -14.28
CA LEU A 126 -11.20 2.53 -14.29
C LEU A 126 -11.74 3.39 -13.15
N LEU A 127 -10.87 3.62 -12.16
CA LEU A 127 -11.02 4.64 -11.13
C LEU A 127 -11.64 5.95 -11.69
N ALA A 128 -12.89 6.20 -11.32
CA ALA A 128 -13.46 7.52 -11.31
C ALA A 128 -12.85 8.28 -10.11
N VAL A 129 -12.01 9.26 -10.41
CA VAL A 129 -11.75 10.37 -9.50
C VAL A 129 -12.41 11.58 -10.16
N ALA A 130 -13.51 12.02 -9.59
CA ALA A 130 -14.16 13.26 -9.99
C ALA A 130 -13.33 14.45 -9.47
N THR A 131 -13.18 15.46 -10.32
CA THR A 131 -12.40 16.69 -10.08
C THR A 131 -13.33 17.89 -9.90
N THR A 132 -13.13 18.64 -8.79
CA THR A 132 -13.54 20.04 -8.43
C THR A 132 -15.04 20.40 -8.39
N ALA A 133 -15.58 21.20 -7.44
CA ALA A 133 -15.12 22.49 -6.86
C ALA A 133 -15.78 22.75 -5.45
N PRO A 134 -15.52 23.89 -4.74
CA PRO A 134 -15.36 23.93 -3.28
C PRO A 134 -16.66 24.16 -2.49
N ALA A 135 -16.74 23.62 -1.27
CA ALA A 135 -17.60 24.17 -0.23
C ALA A 135 -17.13 23.75 1.19
N ALA A 136 -17.02 24.79 2.03
CA ALA A 136 -16.99 24.82 3.49
C ALA A 136 -15.79 24.17 4.20
N ALA A 137 -14.80 25.00 4.47
CA ALA A 137 -13.82 24.80 5.51
C ALA A 137 -14.51 24.58 6.87
N ALA A 138 -14.37 23.38 7.43
CA ALA A 138 -14.57 23.17 8.86
C ALA A 138 -13.34 23.73 9.60
N THR A 139 -13.59 24.74 10.41
CA THR A 139 -12.62 25.46 11.23
C THR A 139 -12.20 24.56 12.41
N GLY A 140 -11.22 23.69 12.19
CA GLY A 140 -10.43 23.05 13.24
C GLY A 140 -9.03 23.65 13.17
N GLY A 141 -8.53 24.19 14.29
CA GLY A 141 -7.36 25.07 14.34
C GLY A 141 -6.15 24.59 13.54
N ASP A 142 -5.44 25.57 12.97
CA ASP A 142 -4.23 25.52 12.14
C ASP A 142 -2.98 24.93 12.86
N ALA A 143 -3.18 24.13 13.91
CA ALA A 143 -2.11 23.46 14.62
C ALA A 143 -1.55 22.32 13.76
N ALA A 144 -0.25 22.37 13.48
CA ALA A 144 0.43 21.26 12.83
C ALA A 144 0.23 19.96 13.65
N PRO A 145 0.00 18.80 13.00
CA PRO A 145 -0.10 17.53 13.71
C PRO A 145 1.14 17.28 14.58
N PRO A 146 0.99 16.62 15.74
CA PRO A 146 2.13 16.23 16.56
C PRO A 146 3.03 15.23 15.82
N THR A 147 4.29 15.14 16.27
CA THR A 147 5.22 14.10 15.84
C THR A 147 5.30 12.98 16.87
N TYR A 148 5.73 11.81 16.43
CA TYR A 148 5.77 10.60 17.25
C TYR A 148 7.18 10.03 17.26
N ARG A 149 7.56 9.38 18.37
CA ARG A 149 8.79 8.59 18.42
C ARG A 149 8.66 7.40 17.47
N THR A 150 9.75 7.07 16.78
CA THR A 150 9.78 5.99 15.80
C THR A 150 10.99 5.08 15.97
N ARG A 151 10.83 3.81 15.59
CA ARG A 151 11.89 2.83 15.43
C ARG A 151 11.70 2.14 14.08
N ILE A 152 12.59 2.45 13.15
CA ILE A 152 12.47 2.01 11.76
C ILE A 152 12.51 0.47 11.67
N PRO A 153 11.52 -0.18 11.02
CA PRO A 153 11.57 -1.62 10.77
C PRO A 153 12.76 -1.99 9.87
N ALA A 154 13.33 -3.17 10.10
CA ALA A 154 14.34 -3.76 9.23
C ALA A 154 13.79 -3.96 7.81
N ALA A 155 14.70 -4.08 6.84
CA ALA A 155 14.34 -4.36 5.45
C ALA A 155 13.46 -5.61 5.35
N ALA A 156 12.43 -5.54 4.50
CA ALA A 156 11.47 -6.62 4.34
C ALA A 156 10.84 -6.62 2.95
N ARG A 157 10.49 -7.82 2.50
CA ARG A 157 9.60 -8.02 1.37
C ARG A 157 8.38 -8.81 1.85
N VAL A 158 7.20 -8.32 1.54
CA VAL A 158 5.94 -8.91 2.02
C VAL A 158 5.00 -9.15 0.85
N ASP A 159 4.60 -10.41 0.70
CA ASP A 159 3.63 -10.83 -0.31
C ASP A 159 2.20 -10.79 0.24
N TYR A 160 1.30 -10.26 -0.58
CA TYR A 160 -0.11 -10.09 -0.28
C TYR A 160 -0.97 -10.72 -1.37
N ARG A 161 -2.13 -11.22 -0.96
CA ARG A 161 -3.31 -11.28 -1.81
C ARG A 161 -3.87 -9.87 -1.91
N LEU A 162 -4.10 -9.41 -3.14
CA LEU A 162 -4.75 -8.14 -3.44
C LEU A 162 -6.21 -8.41 -3.80
N SER A 163 -7.14 -7.62 -3.29
CA SER A 163 -8.56 -7.66 -3.66
C SER A 163 -9.12 -6.25 -3.87
N ARG A 164 -10.05 -6.13 -4.82
CA ARG A 164 -10.89 -4.96 -5.03
C ARG A 164 -12.21 -5.40 -5.66
N GLY A 165 -13.28 -5.43 -4.88
CA GLY A 165 -14.56 -5.98 -5.33
C GLY A 165 -14.40 -7.44 -5.76
N ALA A 166 -14.87 -7.78 -6.96
CA ALA A 166 -14.69 -9.11 -7.54
C ALA A 166 -13.27 -9.39 -8.08
N ILE A 167 -12.40 -8.38 -8.14
CA ILE A 167 -11.05 -8.50 -8.71
C ILE A 167 -10.10 -8.99 -7.62
N THR A 168 -9.36 -10.05 -7.93
CA THR A 168 -8.28 -10.55 -7.06
C THR A 168 -6.96 -10.62 -7.81
N GLY A 169 -5.87 -10.43 -7.08
CA GLY A 169 -4.52 -10.45 -7.62
C GLY A 169 -3.45 -10.70 -6.56
N SER A 170 -2.22 -10.39 -6.91
CA SER A 170 -1.07 -10.40 -6.02
C SER A 170 -0.62 -8.97 -5.73
N GLY A 171 -0.12 -8.75 -4.52
CA GLY A 171 0.52 -7.51 -4.11
C GLY A 171 1.88 -7.82 -3.48
N GLU A 172 2.85 -6.94 -3.67
CA GLU A 172 4.16 -7.03 -3.00
C GLU A 172 4.50 -5.65 -2.42
N ILE A 173 4.87 -5.63 -1.14
CA ILE A 173 5.59 -4.48 -0.55
C ILE A 173 7.07 -4.83 -0.44
N ASP A 174 7.92 -4.01 -1.05
CA ASP A 174 9.37 -4.05 -0.96
C ASP A 174 9.86 -2.83 -0.15
N TRP A 175 10.24 -3.08 1.11
CA TRP A 175 10.74 -2.09 2.06
C TRP A 175 12.26 -2.21 2.20
N ARG A 176 12.97 -1.14 1.81
CA ARG A 176 14.44 -1.10 1.78
C ARG A 176 14.98 0.17 2.45
N PRO A 177 15.13 0.18 3.79
CA PRO A 177 15.92 1.20 4.49
C PRO A 177 17.40 0.98 4.17
N GLN A 178 18.10 2.05 3.75
CA GLN A 178 19.49 2.01 3.31
C GLN A 178 20.21 3.28 3.77
N GLY A 179 21.19 3.14 4.68
CA GLY A 179 21.93 4.28 5.21
C GLY A 179 21.00 5.31 5.85
N SER A 180 21.05 6.55 5.36
CA SER A 180 20.21 7.66 5.84
C SER A 180 18.85 7.77 5.13
N GLY A 181 18.50 6.85 4.23
CA GLY A 181 17.25 6.94 3.46
C GLY A 181 16.58 5.60 3.20
N TYR A 182 15.55 5.63 2.37
CA TYR A 182 14.73 4.45 2.09
C TYR A 182 14.13 4.45 0.69
N VAL A 183 13.75 3.24 0.26
CA VAL A 183 12.80 3.02 -0.82
C VAL A 183 11.70 2.09 -0.30
N LEU A 184 10.45 2.51 -0.46
CA LEU A 184 9.26 1.72 -0.20
C LEU A 184 8.48 1.60 -1.50
N ARG A 185 8.26 0.39 -1.98
CA ARG A 185 7.50 0.12 -3.20
C ARG A 185 6.34 -0.80 -2.90
N LEU A 186 5.16 -0.48 -3.43
CA LEU A 186 4.02 -1.37 -3.52
C LEU A 186 3.76 -1.66 -5.00
N GLU A 187 3.66 -2.93 -5.36
CA GLU A 187 3.23 -3.34 -6.69
C GLU A 187 2.06 -4.32 -6.60
N GLY A 188 0.96 -3.99 -7.27
CA GLY A 188 -0.22 -4.83 -7.39
C GLY A 188 -0.40 -5.34 -8.80
N ARG A 189 -0.62 -6.65 -8.97
CA ARG A 189 -0.82 -7.31 -10.26
C ARG A 189 -2.09 -8.14 -10.25
N VAL A 190 -2.82 -8.12 -11.36
CA VAL A 190 -4.00 -8.96 -11.57
C VAL A 190 -3.69 -9.92 -12.72
N PRO A 191 -4.05 -11.23 -12.62
CA PRO A 191 -3.88 -12.17 -13.72
C PRO A 191 -4.49 -11.63 -15.02
N ILE A 192 -3.85 -11.92 -16.17
CA ILE A 192 -4.26 -11.49 -17.52
C ILE A 192 -4.09 -9.97 -17.77
N ILE A 193 -4.40 -9.12 -16.81
CA ILE A 193 -4.36 -7.66 -16.93
C ILE A 193 -2.94 -7.10 -16.72
N GLY A 194 -2.11 -7.77 -15.91
CA GLY A 194 -0.75 -7.34 -15.58
C GLY A 194 -0.73 -6.38 -14.37
N THR A 195 0.19 -5.41 -14.38
CA THR A 195 0.36 -4.47 -13.26
C THR A 195 -0.81 -3.49 -13.17
N LEU A 196 -1.59 -3.63 -12.11
CA LEU A 196 -2.73 -2.76 -11.79
C LEU A 196 -2.27 -1.44 -11.19
N ILE A 197 -1.32 -1.50 -10.26
CA ILE A 197 -0.82 -0.35 -9.52
C ILE A 197 0.65 -0.52 -9.17
N THR A 198 1.40 0.57 -9.23
CA THR A 198 2.74 0.69 -8.69
C THR A 198 2.84 2.01 -7.95
N GLN A 199 3.07 1.94 -6.64
CA GLN A 199 3.36 3.10 -5.81
C GLN A 199 4.79 3.03 -5.32
N THR A 200 5.48 4.16 -5.26
CA THR A 200 6.83 4.21 -4.70
C THR A 200 7.01 5.48 -3.88
N SER A 201 7.42 5.30 -2.62
CA SER A 201 7.86 6.37 -1.73
C SER A 201 9.37 6.25 -1.55
N ARG A 202 10.09 7.36 -1.67
CA ARG A 202 11.52 7.47 -1.37
C ARG A 202 11.75 8.70 -0.51
N GLY A 203 12.73 8.61 0.37
CA GLY A 203 13.14 9.73 1.19
C GLY A 203 14.17 9.37 2.24
N GLY A 204 14.30 10.26 3.22
CA GLY A 204 15.21 10.14 4.35
C GLY A 204 14.52 9.65 5.62
N PHE A 205 15.23 9.80 6.73
CA PHE A 205 14.68 9.75 8.08
C PHE A 205 14.93 11.07 8.80
N ASP A 206 13.97 11.51 9.60
CA ASP A 206 14.11 12.69 10.47
C ASP A 206 13.62 12.37 11.90
N ALA A 207 13.58 13.39 12.76
CA ALA A 207 13.15 13.23 14.16
C ALA A 207 11.70 12.71 14.30
N ALA A 208 10.87 12.85 13.27
CA ALA A 208 9.49 12.35 13.22
C ALA A 208 9.39 10.95 12.59
N GLY A 209 10.47 10.36 12.07
CA GLY A 209 10.50 9.03 11.45
C GLY A 209 10.75 9.07 9.95
N LEU A 210 9.87 8.46 9.16
CA LEU A 210 10.01 8.49 7.70
C LEU A 210 9.82 9.93 7.21
N ALA A 211 10.74 10.37 6.38
CA ALA A 211 10.73 11.69 5.78
C ALA A 211 10.67 11.57 4.25
N PRO A 212 9.46 11.39 3.66
CA PRO A 212 9.32 11.32 2.21
C PRO A 212 9.91 12.54 1.53
N GLU A 213 10.55 12.30 0.39
CA GLU A 213 11.07 13.30 -0.56
C GLU A 213 10.35 13.20 -1.90
N ARG A 214 9.96 11.98 -2.29
CA ARG A 214 9.32 11.73 -3.58
C ARG A 214 8.34 10.55 -3.50
N TYR A 215 7.10 10.78 -3.90
CA TYR A 215 6.06 9.77 -3.99
C TYR A 215 5.51 9.66 -5.42
N THR A 216 5.46 8.46 -5.98
CA THR A 216 4.85 8.17 -7.30
C THR A 216 3.69 7.20 -7.18
N ASP A 217 2.65 7.41 -8.00
CA ASP A 217 1.49 6.52 -8.16
C ASP A 217 1.23 6.32 -9.66
N LYS A 218 1.55 5.12 -10.14
CA LYS A 218 1.26 4.67 -11.51
C LYS A 218 0.17 3.64 -11.46
N ARG A 219 -0.92 3.89 -12.18
CA ARG A 219 -2.06 2.97 -12.30
C ARG A 219 -2.19 2.48 -13.73
N LEU A 220 -2.77 1.31 -13.89
CA LEU A 220 -3.05 0.73 -15.20
C LEU A 220 -3.78 1.74 -16.10
N ARG A 221 -3.31 1.90 -17.34
CA ARG A 221 -3.85 2.83 -18.35
C ARG A 221 -3.90 4.30 -17.91
N ARG A 222 -3.17 4.71 -16.87
CA ARG A 222 -3.06 6.10 -16.43
C ARG A 222 -1.60 6.56 -16.42
N ALA A 223 -1.38 7.85 -16.69
CA ALA A 223 -0.08 8.46 -16.53
C ALA A 223 0.37 8.40 -15.06
N GLU A 224 1.67 8.24 -14.84
CA GLU A 224 2.26 8.32 -13.51
C GLU A 224 2.01 9.71 -12.92
N GLN A 225 1.58 9.76 -11.67
CA GLN A 225 1.42 10.99 -10.89
C GLN A 225 2.40 11.01 -9.74
N ALA A 226 2.67 12.21 -9.24
CA ALA A 226 3.82 12.42 -8.40
C ALA A 226 3.70 13.60 -7.44
N ALA A 227 4.14 13.39 -6.20
CA ALA A 227 4.39 14.45 -5.22
C ALA A 227 5.89 14.52 -4.88
N SER A 228 6.41 15.73 -4.69
CA SER A 228 7.81 16.03 -4.35
C SER A 228 7.84 16.91 -3.10
N PHE A 229 8.45 16.42 -2.03
CA PHE A 229 8.49 17.07 -0.72
C PHE A 229 9.78 17.88 -0.59
N GLN A 230 9.74 19.16 -0.95
CA GLN A 230 10.89 20.06 -0.96
C GLN A 230 11.09 20.68 0.42
N ARG A 231 11.62 19.92 1.37
CA ARG A 231 11.79 20.35 2.78
C ARG A 231 12.56 21.66 2.93
N GLY A 232 13.61 21.87 2.13
CA GLY A 232 14.38 23.13 2.14
C GLY A 232 13.56 24.35 1.71
N ALA A 233 12.56 24.16 0.86
CA ALA A 233 11.63 25.21 0.42
C ALA A 233 10.32 25.24 1.23
N GLY A 234 10.07 24.26 2.09
CA GLY A 234 8.86 24.15 2.89
C GLY A 234 7.59 23.78 2.09
N VAL A 235 7.72 23.29 0.85
CA VAL A 235 6.58 23.03 -0.05
C VAL A 235 6.57 21.63 -0.66
N ILE A 236 5.38 21.10 -0.89
CA ILE A 236 5.11 19.87 -1.62
C ILE A 236 4.54 20.26 -2.97
N SER A 237 5.25 19.95 -4.04
CA SER A 237 4.82 20.18 -5.41
C SER A 237 4.34 18.89 -6.07
N PHE A 238 3.55 19.01 -7.12
CA PHE A 238 2.93 17.88 -7.82
C PHE A 238 3.33 17.89 -9.30
N SER A 239 3.36 16.71 -9.92
CA SER A 239 3.60 16.61 -11.38
C SER A 239 2.41 17.07 -12.22
N GLY A 240 1.22 17.13 -11.61
CA GLY A 240 0.00 17.67 -12.21
C GLY A 240 -0.25 19.12 -11.81
N GLN A 241 -1.40 19.66 -12.23
CA GLN A 241 -1.80 21.05 -11.97
C GLN A 241 -2.46 21.25 -10.60
N SER A 242 -1.92 20.62 -9.56
CA SER A 242 -2.46 20.73 -8.20
C SER A 242 -1.74 21.84 -7.43
N PRO A 243 -2.46 22.61 -6.58
CA PRO A 243 -1.84 23.62 -5.72
C PRO A 243 -0.79 23.00 -4.81
N GLU A 244 0.30 23.73 -4.56
CA GLU A 244 1.33 23.33 -3.60
C GLU A 244 0.74 23.19 -2.19
N GLN A 245 1.33 22.28 -1.40
CA GLN A 245 0.95 22.04 -0.02
C GLN A 245 2.14 22.34 0.91
N PRO A 246 1.93 22.80 2.15
CA PRO A 246 3.04 23.01 3.07
C PRO A 246 3.67 21.67 3.51
N VAL A 247 5.00 21.62 3.53
CA VAL A 247 5.74 20.52 4.18
C VAL A 247 5.73 20.77 5.67
N THR A 248 5.16 19.84 6.44
CA THR A 248 5.13 19.89 7.90
C THR A 248 5.91 18.71 8.49
N PRO A 249 6.49 18.82 9.70
CA PRO A 249 7.13 17.69 10.36
C PRO A 249 6.21 16.48 10.44
N GLY A 250 6.73 15.29 10.13
CA GLY A 250 5.94 14.05 10.15
C GLY A 250 4.95 13.87 9.00
N VAL A 251 4.86 14.79 8.03
CA VAL A 251 4.02 14.60 6.83
C VAL A 251 4.42 13.34 6.08
N GLN A 252 3.43 12.54 5.70
CA GLN A 252 3.61 11.28 4.97
C GLN A 252 2.94 11.35 3.60
N ASP A 253 3.36 10.46 2.70
CA ASP A 253 2.56 10.12 1.52
C ASP A 253 1.64 8.92 1.79
N ARG A 254 0.72 8.66 0.85
CA ARG A 254 -0.28 7.58 0.93
C ARG A 254 0.29 6.18 1.12
N LEU A 255 1.56 5.93 0.73
CA LEU A 255 2.21 4.63 0.87
C LEU A 255 3.01 4.55 2.17
N SER A 256 3.82 5.58 2.45
CA SER A 256 4.69 5.67 3.62
C SER A 256 3.93 5.71 4.94
N VAL A 257 2.67 6.20 4.98
CA VAL A 257 1.86 6.20 6.21
C VAL A 257 1.75 4.81 6.86
N MET A 258 1.71 3.73 6.05
CA MET A 258 1.68 2.36 6.58
C MET A 258 2.94 2.00 7.36
N LEU A 259 4.10 2.37 6.83
CA LEU A 259 5.40 2.12 7.47
C LEU A 259 5.69 3.11 8.58
N GLN A 260 5.16 4.33 8.50
CA GLN A 260 5.22 5.30 9.58
C GLN A 260 4.46 4.79 10.81
N LEU A 261 3.24 4.24 10.64
CA LEU A 261 2.51 3.62 11.74
C LEU A 261 3.26 2.40 12.32
N ALA A 262 3.86 1.57 11.47
CA ALA A 262 4.73 0.49 11.92
C ALA A 262 5.90 1.01 12.75
N ALA A 263 6.59 2.06 12.29
CA ALA A 263 7.71 2.64 12.99
C ALA A 263 7.32 3.27 14.33
N ILE A 264 6.14 3.91 14.41
CA ILE A 264 5.58 4.44 15.66
C ILE A 264 5.30 3.30 16.64
N ALA A 265 4.58 2.27 16.19
CA ALA A 265 4.24 1.12 17.02
C ALA A 265 5.49 0.37 17.53
N ASN A 266 6.52 0.27 16.68
CA ASN A 266 7.80 -0.36 17.01
C ASN A 266 8.64 0.44 18.02
N ALA A 267 8.32 1.71 18.25
CA ALA A 267 8.95 2.55 19.26
C ALA A 267 8.27 2.49 20.63
N TRP A 268 7.09 1.87 20.72
CA TRP A 268 6.34 1.82 21.97
C TRP A 268 6.97 0.87 22.98
N PRO A 269 7.21 1.30 24.23
CA PRO A 269 7.53 0.36 25.31
C PRO A 269 6.33 -0.52 25.66
N LYS A 270 5.11 0.02 25.51
CA LYS A 270 3.82 -0.66 25.64
C LYS A 270 2.80 0.05 24.75
N PRO A 271 1.87 -0.67 24.09
CA PRO A 271 0.81 -0.03 23.32
C PRO A 271 -0.05 0.93 24.15
N PRO A 272 -0.54 2.04 23.55
CA PRO A 272 -1.48 2.95 24.17
C PRO A 272 -2.82 2.27 24.49
N PRO A 273 -3.70 2.91 25.29
CA PRO A 273 -5.10 2.45 25.41
C PRO A 273 -5.83 2.50 24.06
N ALA A 274 -6.74 1.55 23.84
CA ALA A 274 -7.65 1.61 22.69
C ALA A 274 -8.51 2.88 22.74
N GLY A 275 -8.77 3.46 21.58
CA GLY A 275 -9.42 4.76 21.43
C GLY A 275 -8.44 5.92 21.26
N GLU A 276 -7.13 5.74 21.46
CA GLU A 276 -6.15 6.81 21.22
C GLU A 276 -6.06 7.18 19.73
N HIS A 277 -5.92 8.47 19.43
CA HIS A 277 -5.89 9.00 18.07
C HIS A 277 -4.49 9.45 17.66
N PHE A 278 -4.08 9.02 16.47
CA PHE A 278 -2.84 9.42 15.82
C PHE A 278 -3.16 10.35 14.65
N LEU A 279 -2.82 11.62 14.80
CA LEU A 279 -2.95 12.63 13.76
C LEU A 279 -1.70 12.63 12.89
N ILE A 280 -1.85 12.33 11.59
CA ILE A 280 -0.76 12.34 10.61
C ILE A 280 -1.24 13.06 9.36
N ARG A 281 -0.52 14.08 8.89
CA ARG A 281 -0.82 14.67 7.58
C ARG A 281 -0.38 13.72 6.47
N VAL A 282 -1.31 13.33 5.61
CA VAL A 282 -1.09 12.40 4.49
C VAL A 282 -1.39 13.11 3.17
N VAL A 283 -0.47 12.98 2.22
CA VAL A 283 -0.54 13.60 0.90
C VAL A 283 -0.52 12.55 -0.21
N GLY A 284 -1.47 12.64 -1.14
CA GLY A 284 -1.50 11.82 -2.35
C GLY A 284 -0.79 12.48 -3.53
N ALA A 285 -0.56 11.69 -4.58
CA ALA A 285 0.19 12.13 -5.76
C ALA A 285 -0.54 13.17 -6.62
N ARG A 286 -1.82 13.44 -6.33
CA ARG A 286 -2.69 14.38 -7.06
C ARG A 286 -3.01 15.64 -6.26
N GLY A 287 -2.32 15.88 -5.14
CA GLY A 287 -2.55 17.08 -4.32
C GLY A 287 -3.61 16.94 -3.24
N ASP A 288 -4.25 15.78 -3.11
CA ASP A 288 -5.09 15.49 -1.96
C ASP A 288 -4.24 15.45 -0.69
N ALA A 289 -4.49 16.36 0.25
CA ALA A 289 -3.73 16.48 1.48
C ALA A 289 -4.68 16.65 2.67
N HIS A 290 -4.66 15.70 3.60
CA HIS A 290 -5.56 15.68 4.75
C HIS A 290 -4.80 15.28 6.02
N VAL A 291 -5.22 15.80 7.17
CA VAL A 291 -4.80 15.24 8.45
C VAL A 291 -5.65 14.01 8.72
N TRP A 292 -5.02 12.84 8.78
CA TRP A 292 -5.68 11.59 9.11
C TRP A 292 -5.73 11.43 10.62
N SER A 293 -6.93 11.28 11.16
CA SER A 293 -7.18 10.89 12.54
C SER A 293 -7.32 9.36 12.62
N LEU A 294 -6.22 8.67 12.94
CA LEU A 294 -6.16 7.21 13.01
C LEU A 294 -6.40 6.75 14.45
N ARG A 295 -7.58 6.18 14.70
CA ARG A 295 -7.94 5.62 16.01
C ARG A 295 -7.31 4.24 16.18
N PHE A 296 -6.58 4.05 17.26
CA PHE A 296 -6.03 2.76 17.66
C PHE A 296 -7.11 1.90 18.32
N GLU A 297 -7.33 0.68 17.83
CA GLU A 297 -8.39 -0.22 18.33
C GLU A 297 -7.86 -1.40 19.15
N GLY A 298 -6.55 -1.44 19.42
CA GLY A 298 -5.94 -2.55 20.15
C GLY A 298 -5.61 -3.77 19.27
N LEU A 299 -5.36 -4.90 19.93
CA LEU A 299 -4.90 -6.14 19.31
C LEU A 299 -6.09 -6.99 18.85
N GLN A 300 -6.21 -7.25 17.55
CA GLN A 300 -7.26 -8.05 16.91
C GLN A 300 -6.68 -9.33 16.27
N SER A 301 -7.51 -10.32 16.01
CA SER A 301 -7.11 -11.49 15.20
C SER A 301 -7.36 -11.21 13.74
N VAL A 302 -6.42 -11.56 12.88
CA VAL A 302 -6.51 -11.46 11.43
C VAL A 302 -6.26 -12.83 10.84
N ASP A 303 -7.25 -13.37 10.15
CA ASP A 303 -7.09 -14.66 9.48
C ASP A 303 -6.39 -14.46 8.14
N THR A 304 -5.22 -15.09 8.02
CA THR A 304 -4.41 -15.11 6.80
C THR A 304 -4.39 -16.52 6.22
N PRO A 305 -3.98 -16.70 4.95
CA PRO A 305 -3.78 -18.04 4.39
C PRO A 305 -2.81 -18.92 5.18
N ALA A 306 -1.83 -18.32 5.88
CA ALA A 306 -0.87 -19.02 6.73
C ALA A 306 -1.33 -19.24 8.18
N GLY A 307 -2.55 -18.80 8.55
CA GLY A 307 -3.11 -18.91 9.90
C GLY A 307 -3.54 -17.58 10.50
N SER A 308 -4.05 -17.62 11.74
CA SER A 308 -4.51 -16.41 12.44
C SER A 308 -3.33 -15.65 13.07
N VAL A 309 -3.29 -14.33 12.85
CA VAL A 309 -2.24 -13.43 13.34
C VAL A 309 -2.84 -12.41 14.31
N ARG A 310 -2.20 -12.21 15.47
CA ARG A 310 -2.57 -11.16 16.42
C ARG A 310 -1.95 -9.83 15.98
N ALA A 311 -2.76 -8.88 15.52
CA ALA A 311 -2.29 -7.64 14.93
C ALA A 311 -2.95 -6.40 15.54
N LEU A 312 -2.19 -5.32 15.65
CA LEU A 312 -2.66 -4.02 16.13
C LEU A 312 -3.48 -3.33 15.04
N ARG A 313 -4.72 -2.95 15.33
CA ARG A 313 -5.57 -2.26 14.35
C ARG A 313 -5.57 -0.75 14.55
N PHE A 314 -5.42 -0.03 13.44
CA PHE A 314 -5.68 1.40 13.30
C PHE A 314 -6.80 1.60 12.30
N LEU A 315 -7.69 2.55 12.60
CA LEU A 315 -8.86 2.87 11.80
C LEU A 315 -8.97 4.38 11.65
N ARG A 316 -8.99 4.85 10.41
CA ARG A 316 -9.48 6.17 10.04
C ARG A 316 -10.89 6.00 9.50
N GLU A 317 -11.85 6.63 10.18
CA GLU A 317 -13.20 6.82 9.60
C GLU A 317 -13.20 8.04 8.66
N PRO A 318 -14.01 8.03 7.60
CA PRO A 318 -14.19 9.19 6.73
C PRO A 318 -14.90 10.32 7.49
N GLU A 319 -14.44 11.55 7.34
CA GLU A 319 -15.06 12.74 7.93
C GLU A 319 -16.05 13.40 6.95
N GLY A 320 -15.86 13.17 5.64
CA GLY A 320 -16.78 13.55 4.57
C GLY A 320 -17.04 12.44 3.54
N PRO A 321 -18.01 12.63 2.62
CA PRO A 321 -18.46 11.59 1.68
C PRO A 321 -17.39 11.09 0.70
N GLN A 322 -16.36 11.90 0.44
CA GLN A 322 -15.28 11.58 -0.51
C GLN A 322 -14.00 11.13 0.20
N ASP A 323 -14.03 11.00 1.52
CA ASP A 323 -12.87 10.62 2.29
C ASP A 323 -12.58 9.13 2.22
N THR A 324 -11.29 8.80 2.22
CA THR A 324 -10.82 7.42 2.27
C THR A 324 -10.98 6.82 3.66
N ARG A 325 -11.85 5.84 3.86
CA ARG A 325 -11.76 4.98 5.04
C ARG A 325 -10.48 4.16 4.95
N ALA A 326 -9.64 4.17 5.98
CA ALA A 326 -8.37 3.44 5.98
C ALA A 326 -8.26 2.57 7.23
N GLU A 327 -7.93 1.29 7.03
CA GLU A 327 -7.79 0.30 8.08
C GLU A 327 -6.45 -0.40 7.92
N PHE A 328 -5.67 -0.44 8.99
CA PHE A 328 -4.34 -1.05 9.00
C PHE A 328 -4.24 -2.03 10.17
N TRP A 329 -3.76 -3.24 9.90
CA TRP A 329 -3.44 -4.22 10.92
C TRP A 329 -1.94 -4.49 10.88
N LEU A 330 -1.25 -4.25 12.00
CA LEU A 330 0.20 -4.32 12.11
C LEU A 330 0.60 -5.52 12.97
N ASP A 331 1.47 -6.40 12.47
CA ASP A 331 1.90 -7.63 13.16
C ASP A 331 3.10 -7.38 14.10
N PRO A 332 2.92 -7.39 15.44
CA PRO A 332 4.01 -7.16 16.38
C PRO A 332 5.17 -8.17 16.24
N ALA A 333 4.89 -9.40 15.81
CA ALA A 333 5.92 -10.42 15.65
C ALA A 333 6.88 -10.14 14.49
N ARG A 334 6.53 -9.18 13.62
CA ARG A 334 7.30 -8.83 12.41
C ARG A 334 7.54 -7.34 12.32
N GLN A 335 7.92 -6.76 13.46
CA GLN A 335 8.25 -5.34 13.58
C GLN A 335 7.12 -4.43 13.08
N TYR A 336 5.88 -4.86 13.32
CA TYR A 336 4.67 -4.10 13.02
C TYR A 336 4.46 -3.84 11.53
N LEU A 337 5.08 -4.63 10.64
CA LEU A 337 4.74 -4.60 9.23
C LEU A 337 3.24 -4.92 9.02
N PRO A 338 2.57 -4.30 8.05
CA PRO A 338 1.16 -4.55 7.82
C PRO A 338 0.89 -6.02 7.48
N VAL A 339 0.01 -6.67 8.23
CA VAL A 339 -0.55 -7.99 7.85
C VAL A 339 -1.80 -7.82 6.99
N ARG A 340 -2.51 -6.71 7.17
CA ARG A 340 -3.68 -6.33 6.36
C ARG A 340 -3.74 -4.81 6.23
N ALA A 341 -4.09 -4.34 5.04
CA ALA A 341 -4.43 -2.94 4.80
C ALA A 341 -5.69 -2.90 3.94
N ARG A 342 -6.66 -2.06 4.30
CA ARG A 342 -7.90 -1.88 3.55
C ARG A 342 -8.20 -0.40 3.40
N LEU A 343 -8.29 0.07 2.17
CA LEU A 343 -8.60 1.45 1.82
C LEU A 343 -9.89 1.49 1.00
N THR A 344 -10.85 2.31 1.40
CA THR A 344 -12.14 2.46 0.73
C THR A 344 -12.36 3.94 0.43
N ASP A 345 -12.29 4.32 -0.85
CA ASP A 345 -12.49 5.70 -1.28
C ASP A 345 -13.99 5.93 -1.54
N GLY A 346 -14.65 6.77 -0.75
CA GLY A 346 -16.08 7.05 -0.89
C GLY A 346 -16.94 5.77 -0.95
N SER A 347 -17.79 5.64 -1.97
CA SER A 347 -18.63 4.46 -2.21
C SER A 347 -17.99 3.39 -3.09
N SER A 348 -16.68 3.44 -3.33
CA SER A 348 -15.99 2.48 -4.19
C SER A 348 -15.65 1.18 -3.45
N ASP A 349 -15.42 0.11 -4.23
CA ASP A 349 -14.91 -1.14 -3.69
C ASP A 349 -13.57 -0.93 -2.97
N ALA A 350 -13.47 -1.54 -1.78
CA ALA A 350 -12.27 -1.46 -0.97
C ALA A 350 -11.08 -2.11 -1.68
N PHE A 351 -9.98 -1.38 -1.76
CA PHE A 351 -8.67 -1.94 -2.10
C PHE A 351 -8.08 -2.58 -0.85
N GLU A 352 -7.85 -3.88 -0.89
CA GLU A 352 -7.34 -4.65 0.23
C GLU A 352 -6.06 -5.39 -0.13
N LEU A 353 -5.12 -5.37 0.82
CA LEU A 353 -3.92 -6.18 0.85
C LEU A 353 -4.02 -7.09 2.08
N LEU A 354 -3.99 -8.41 1.87
CA LEU A 354 -3.96 -9.40 2.95
C LEU A 354 -2.73 -10.29 2.78
N ARG A 355 -1.86 -10.31 3.79
CA ARG A 355 -0.59 -11.03 3.74
C ARG A 355 -0.79 -12.53 3.54
N VAL A 356 0.09 -13.16 2.77
CA VAL A 356 -0.03 -14.59 2.42
C VAL A 356 0.74 -15.50 3.37
N ASN A 357 1.96 -15.11 3.76
CA ASN A 357 2.93 -15.92 4.54
C ASN A 357 3.48 -15.13 5.72
#